data_AF-A0A383E9N9-F1
#
_entry.id   AF-A0A383E9N9-F1
#
_cell.length_a   1.000
_cell.length_b   1.000
_cell.length_c   1.000
_cell.angle_alpha   90.00
_cell.angle_beta   90.00
_cell.angle_gamma   90.00
#
_symmetry.space_group_name_H-M   'P 1'
#
loop_
_entity.id
_entity.type
_entity.pdbx_description
1 polymer ?
#
loop_
_entity_poly.entity_id
_entity_poly.type
_entity_poly.pdbx_seq_one_letter_code
_entity_poly.pdbx_strand_id
1 'polypeptide(L)'
;IGLVSDLKTWGGVLTARLEQRLMEYFPSGPNETTATFIFARTVACPRTGKAVPLVGDWSLRRGDNPAAVRLVTERKGIDLDEPEFEIVTGAKIDFDPKRGTVSRGKGVSPWDQLVIDGDYIRAEAQAGRMGEVLYAVAIRTAQETRELRSPTAVDLEAVSAAEAELGRLLPDWEKAGVVPNESVPNGNKTREPLNYGMTRWREMFSPRQLLVHGCFVEEFHKLIPEVREAVG
;
A
#
# COMPACT_ATOMS: atom_id res chain seq x y z
N ILE A 1 -10.31 -40.00 -4.12
CA ILE A 1 -9.53 -38.85 -3.60
C ILE A 1 -8.94 -38.16 -4.79
N GLY A 2 -9.36 -36.92 -5.05
CA GLY A 2 -8.93 -36.17 -6.21
C GLY A 2 -8.29 -34.88 -5.73
N LEU A 3 -6.98 -34.74 -5.92
CA LEU A 3 -6.19 -33.58 -5.49
C LEU A 3 -6.89 -32.24 -5.78
N VAL A 4 -7.55 -32.11 -6.94
CA VAL A 4 -8.31 -30.91 -7.32
C VAL A 4 -9.49 -30.63 -6.39
N SER A 5 -10.22 -31.66 -5.95
CA SER A 5 -11.33 -31.52 -5.01
C SER A 5 -10.84 -31.07 -3.65
N ASP A 6 -9.78 -31.70 -3.15
CA ASP A 6 -9.21 -31.38 -1.83
C ASP A 6 -8.65 -29.95 -1.82
N LEU A 7 -7.96 -29.54 -2.89
CA LEU A 7 -7.48 -28.16 -3.05
C LEU A 7 -8.62 -27.14 -3.07
N LYS A 8 -9.75 -27.44 -3.74
CA LYS A 8 -10.92 -26.54 -3.75
C LYS A 8 -11.54 -26.41 -2.36
N THR A 9 -11.71 -27.52 -1.66
CA THR A 9 -12.29 -27.53 -0.31
C THR A 9 -11.40 -26.76 0.68
N TRP A 10 -10.14 -27.18 0.82
CA TRP A 10 -9.24 -26.61 1.82
C TRP A 10 -8.75 -25.21 1.45
N GLY A 11 -8.59 -24.93 0.16
CA GLY A 11 -8.35 -23.57 -0.33
C GLY A 11 -9.54 -22.64 -0.04
N GLY A 12 -10.77 -23.14 -0.16
CA GLY A 12 -11.97 -22.40 0.25
C GLY A 12 -12.01 -22.11 1.74
N VAL A 13 -11.69 -23.10 2.59
CA VAL A 13 -11.61 -22.91 4.06
C VAL A 13 -10.55 -21.87 4.43
N LEU A 14 -9.35 -21.96 3.85
CA LEU A 14 -8.28 -21.00 4.09
C LEU A 14 -8.71 -19.58 3.69
N THR A 15 -9.32 -19.45 2.52
CA THR A 15 -9.78 -18.15 2.00
C THR A 15 -10.84 -17.55 2.92
N ALA A 16 -11.85 -18.33 3.34
CA ALA A 16 -12.90 -17.86 4.24
C ALA A 16 -12.36 -17.42 5.61
N ARG A 17 -11.38 -18.16 6.19
CA ARG A 17 -10.73 -17.77 7.45
C ARG A 17 -9.94 -16.46 7.30
N LEU A 18 -9.23 -16.30 6.19
CA LEU A 18 -8.47 -15.08 5.91
C LEU A 18 -9.39 -13.88 5.68
N GLU A 19 -10.46 -14.04 4.91
CA GLU A 19 -11.47 -13.00 4.70
C GLU A 19 -12.06 -12.54 6.03
N GLN A 20 -12.50 -13.47 6.88
CA GLN A 20 -13.05 -13.14 8.19
C GLN A 20 -12.03 -12.43 9.09
N ARG A 21 -10.76 -12.88 9.10
CA ARG A 21 -9.71 -12.32 9.95
C ARG A 21 -9.24 -10.94 9.48
N LEU A 22 -9.29 -10.68 8.18
CA LEU A 22 -8.71 -9.47 7.59
C LEU A 22 -9.75 -8.41 7.21
N MET A 23 -11.05 -8.73 7.22
CA MET A 23 -12.10 -7.84 6.67
C MET A 23 -12.09 -6.41 7.23
N GLU A 24 -11.74 -6.22 8.50
CA GLU A 24 -11.69 -4.89 9.12
C GLU A 24 -10.62 -3.98 8.49
N TYR A 25 -9.56 -4.56 7.94
CA TYR A 25 -8.48 -3.82 7.29
C TYR A 25 -8.79 -3.52 5.83
N PHE A 26 -9.79 -4.16 5.23
CA PHE A 26 -10.14 -4.00 3.81
C PHE A 26 -11.62 -3.60 3.66
N PRO A 27 -12.01 -2.42 4.20
CA PRO A 27 -13.39 -1.99 4.17
C PRO A 27 -13.86 -1.77 2.74
N SER A 28 -15.16 -1.99 2.53
CA SER A 28 -15.89 -1.63 1.32
C SER A 28 -17.03 -0.70 1.68
N GLY A 29 -17.36 0.24 0.80
CA GLY A 29 -18.51 1.12 0.99
C GLY A 29 -19.86 0.41 0.78
N PRO A 30 -21.00 1.06 1.10
CA PRO A 30 -22.32 0.43 1.08
C PRO A 30 -22.78 -0.13 -0.28
N ASN A 31 -22.29 0.43 -1.39
CA ASN A 31 -22.69 0.05 -2.75
C ASN A 31 -21.47 -0.24 -3.65
N GLU A 32 -20.37 -0.65 -3.03
CA GLU A 32 -19.12 -0.94 -3.72
C GLU A 32 -18.37 -2.10 -3.04
N THR A 33 -17.44 -2.69 -3.78
CA THR A 33 -16.42 -3.60 -3.24
C THR A 33 -15.06 -2.99 -3.52
N THR A 34 -14.25 -2.81 -2.47
CA THR A 34 -12.89 -2.31 -2.65
C THR A 34 -12.03 -3.34 -3.34
N ALA A 35 -11.42 -2.95 -4.47
CA ALA A 35 -10.59 -3.84 -5.28
C ALA A 35 -9.10 -3.60 -5.05
N THR A 36 -8.66 -2.34 -4.94
CA THR A 36 -7.24 -2.01 -4.81
C THR A 36 -7.04 -0.68 -4.11
N PHE A 37 -6.13 -0.65 -3.13
CA PHE A 37 -5.61 0.57 -2.52
C PHE A 37 -4.31 0.96 -3.24
N ILE A 38 -4.16 2.25 -3.57
CA ILE A 38 -3.01 2.74 -4.33
C ILE A 38 -2.22 3.73 -3.46
N PHE A 39 -0.97 3.36 -3.17
CA PHE A 39 -0.11 4.08 -2.25
C PHE A 39 1.07 4.73 -2.96
N ALA A 40 1.57 5.81 -2.38
CA ALA A 40 2.85 6.42 -2.72
C ALA A 40 3.78 6.34 -1.52
N ARG A 41 5.09 6.15 -1.75
CA ARG A 41 6.09 6.40 -0.71
C ARG A 41 6.17 7.89 -0.39
N THR A 42 6.46 8.24 0.85
CA THR A 42 6.58 9.64 1.29
C THR A 42 7.92 9.92 1.93
N VAL A 43 8.37 11.17 1.84
CA VAL A 43 9.47 11.71 2.66
C VAL A 43 9.05 13.06 3.22
N ALA A 44 9.61 13.47 4.35
CA ALA A 44 9.38 14.83 4.87
C ALA A 44 10.08 15.85 3.97
N CYS A 45 9.39 16.96 3.65
CA CYS A 45 10.02 18.10 3.03
C CYS A 45 11.12 18.65 3.95
N PRO A 46 12.38 18.83 3.48
CA PRO A 46 13.48 19.25 4.34
C PRO A 46 13.32 20.67 4.93
N ARG A 47 12.37 21.45 4.42
CA ARG A 47 12.16 22.86 4.81
C ARG A 47 10.89 23.03 5.65
N THR A 48 9.82 22.31 5.32
CA THR A 48 8.52 22.44 6.00
C THR A 48 8.21 21.29 6.94
N GLY A 49 8.93 20.17 6.86
CA GLY A 49 8.63 18.93 7.60
C GLY A 49 7.40 18.16 7.09
N LYS A 50 6.56 18.77 6.26
CA LYS A 50 5.31 18.16 5.75
C LYS A 50 5.60 17.01 4.78
N ALA A 51 4.73 16.00 4.78
CA ALA A 51 4.89 14.81 3.96
C ALA A 51 4.81 15.13 2.45
N VAL A 52 5.76 14.59 1.68
CA VAL A 52 5.81 14.71 0.22
C VAL A 52 5.60 13.33 -0.38
N PRO A 53 4.44 13.06 -1.02
CA PRO A 53 4.25 11.85 -1.80
C PRO A 53 5.26 11.84 -2.95
N LEU A 54 5.91 10.71 -3.22
CA LEU A 54 6.87 10.51 -4.30
C LEU A 54 6.19 9.77 -5.46
N VAL A 55 5.47 10.51 -6.30
CA VAL A 55 4.73 9.96 -7.44
C VAL A 55 5.29 10.54 -8.73
N GLY A 56 5.63 9.69 -9.69
CA GLY A 56 6.16 10.14 -10.98
C GLY A 56 5.10 10.51 -12.00
N ASP A 57 3.92 9.89 -11.89
CA ASP A 57 2.80 10.11 -12.79
C ASP A 57 1.48 9.87 -12.03
N TRP A 58 0.63 10.89 -12.00
CA TRP A 58 -0.66 10.88 -11.33
C TRP A 58 -1.80 10.29 -12.18
N SER A 59 -1.52 9.81 -13.39
CA SER A 59 -2.50 9.16 -14.26
C SER A 59 -2.88 7.78 -13.70
N LEU A 60 -4.17 7.56 -13.42
CA LEU A 60 -4.70 6.26 -13.02
C LEU A 60 -5.34 5.49 -14.17
N ARG A 61 -5.99 6.21 -15.10
CA ARG A 61 -6.59 5.64 -16.31
C ARG A 61 -6.36 6.59 -17.50
N ARG A 62 -5.96 6.03 -18.64
CA ARG A 62 -5.76 6.76 -19.90
C ARG A 62 -6.77 6.30 -20.95
N GLY A 63 -6.91 7.05 -22.04
CA GLY A 63 -7.81 6.73 -23.15
C GLY A 63 -9.19 7.36 -22.97
N ASP A 64 -10.21 6.69 -23.49
CA ASP A 64 -11.59 7.15 -23.40
C ASP A 64 -12.06 7.10 -21.94
N ASN A 65 -12.44 8.25 -21.38
CA ASN A 65 -12.70 8.49 -19.96
C ASN A 65 -11.44 8.43 -19.06
N PRO A 66 -10.46 9.34 -19.24
CA PRO A 66 -9.24 9.37 -18.44
C PRO A 66 -9.55 9.69 -16.97
N ALA A 67 -8.71 9.21 -16.06
CA ALA A 67 -8.76 9.50 -14.64
C ALA A 67 -7.36 9.79 -14.10
N ALA A 68 -7.24 10.82 -13.26
CA ALA A 68 -6.00 11.22 -12.62
C ALA A 68 -6.25 11.66 -11.18
N VAL A 69 -5.16 11.75 -10.41
CA VAL A 69 -5.18 12.23 -9.04
C VAL A 69 -4.71 13.67 -9.03
N ARG A 70 -5.52 14.57 -8.47
CA ARG A 70 -5.10 15.91 -8.11
C ARG A 70 -4.60 15.88 -6.67
N LEU A 71 -3.33 16.24 -6.49
CA LEU A 71 -2.73 16.50 -5.19
C LEU A 71 -3.19 17.87 -4.70
N VAL A 72 -3.71 17.92 -3.48
CA VAL A 72 -4.22 19.14 -2.85
C VAL A 72 -3.40 19.42 -1.59
N THR A 73 -2.80 20.61 -1.52
CA THR A 73 -2.01 21.08 -0.38
C THR A 73 -2.61 22.29 0.32
N GLU A 74 -3.69 22.86 -0.24
CA GLU A 74 -4.35 24.06 0.26
C GLU A 74 -5.86 23.96 0.03
N ARG A 75 -6.65 24.43 0.98
CA ARG A 75 -8.11 24.61 0.84
C ARG A 75 -8.49 26.02 1.26
N LYS A 76 -9.21 26.73 0.39
CA LYS A 76 -9.75 28.07 0.68
C LYS A 76 -8.67 29.07 1.15
N GLY A 77 -7.46 29.02 0.59
CA GLY A 77 -6.36 29.90 1.00
C GLY A 77 -5.62 29.48 2.26
N ILE A 78 -5.91 28.28 2.80
CA ILE A 78 -5.28 27.76 4.01
C ILE A 78 -4.50 26.50 3.66
N ASP A 79 -3.20 26.51 3.94
CA ASP A 79 -2.33 25.35 3.79
C ASP A 79 -2.82 24.19 4.67
N LEU A 80 -2.86 23.00 4.08
CA LEU A 80 -3.13 21.77 4.80
C LEU A 80 -1.88 21.29 5.55
N ASP A 81 -2.08 20.54 6.63
CA ASP A 81 -0.99 19.89 7.36
C ASP A 81 -0.50 18.62 6.64
N GLU A 82 -1.40 17.94 5.95
CA GLU A 82 -1.17 16.72 5.19
C GLU A 82 -1.73 16.84 3.77
N PRO A 83 -1.17 16.13 2.78
CA PRO A 83 -1.67 16.18 1.41
C PRO A 83 -3.02 15.47 1.30
N GLU A 84 -3.98 16.12 0.64
CA GLU A 84 -5.25 15.52 0.24
C GLU A 84 -5.19 15.08 -1.23
N PHE A 85 -6.08 14.15 -1.62
CA PHE A 85 -6.12 13.59 -2.97
C PHE A 85 -7.54 13.58 -3.54
N GLU A 86 -7.70 14.15 -4.73
CA GLU A 86 -8.96 14.12 -5.47
C GLU A 86 -8.84 13.29 -6.73
N ILE A 87 -9.78 12.37 -6.95
CA ILE A 87 -9.91 11.71 -8.25
C ILE A 87 -10.69 12.61 -9.20
N VAL A 88 -10.06 12.96 -10.32
CA VAL A 88 -10.69 13.72 -11.41
C VAL A 88 -10.72 12.93 -12.70
N THR A 89 -11.76 13.16 -13.49
CA THR A 89 -12.02 12.43 -14.73
C THR A 89 -12.34 13.35 -15.89
N GLY A 90 -12.02 12.90 -17.11
CA GLY A 90 -12.37 13.59 -18.35
C GLY A 90 -11.92 15.05 -18.38
N ALA A 91 -12.85 15.95 -18.73
CA ALA A 91 -12.58 17.38 -18.85
C ALA A 91 -12.20 18.08 -17.52
N LYS A 92 -12.38 17.43 -16.37
CA LYS A 92 -11.94 17.95 -15.06
C LYS A 92 -10.44 17.79 -14.82
N ILE A 93 -9.74 17.06 -15.70
CA ILE A 93 -8.28 16.99 -15.69
C ILE A 93 -7.75 18.25 -16.40
N ASP A 94 -7.58 19.30 -15.61
CA ASP A 94 -7.14 20.64 -16.03
C ASP A 94 -5.64 20.89 -15.80
N PHE A 95 -4.88 19.82 -15.54
CA PHE A 95 -3.43 19.83 -15.31
C PHE A 95 -2.75 18.70 -16.09
N ASP A 96 -1.42 18.70 -16.14
CA ASP A 96 -0.64 17.58 -16.72
C ASP A 96 -0.37 16.51 -15.65
N PRO A 97 -1.06 15.36 -15.67
CA PRO A 97 -0.87 14.32 -14.65
C PRO A 97 0.50 13.63 -14.76
N LYS A 98 1.22 13.76 -15.89
CA LYS A 98 2.57 13.23 -16.01
C LYS A 98 3.60 14.04 -15.22
N ARG A 99 3.23 15.23 -14.74
CA ARG A 99 4.06 16.05 -13.86
C ARG A 99 3.82 15.63 -12.42
N GLY A 100 4.47 14.53 -12.04
CA GLY A 100 4.55 14.07 -10.67
C GLY A 100 5.46 14.93 -9.77
N THR A 101 5.57 14.51 -8.52
CA THR A 101 6.46 15.08 -7.49
C THR A 101 7.85 14.44 -7.47
N VAL A 102 8.10 13.37 -8.24
CA VAL A 102 9.44 12.77 -8.38
C VAL A 102 9.76 12.45 -9.84
N SER A 103 10.98 12.76 -10.27
CA SER A 103 11.48 12.39 -11.58
C SER A 103 13.00 12.22 -11.55
N ARG A 104 13.51 11.16 -12.19
CA ARG A 104 14.95 10.86 -12.29
C ARG A 104 15.67 10.91 -10.93
N GLY A 105 15.02 10.42 -9.88
CA GLY A 105 15.56 10.37 -8.53
C GLY A 105 15.55 11.70 -7.75
N LYS A 106 15.00 12.79 -8.30
CA LYS A 106 14.83 14.07 -7.59
C LYS A 106 13.36 14.33 -7.32
N GLY A 107 13.07 14.86 -6.14
CA GLY A 107 11.73 15.29 -5.76
C GLY A 107 11.49 16.77 -6.03
N VAL A 108 10.22 17.18 -6.10
CA VAL A 108 9.78 18.57 -5.96
C VAL A 108 8.72 18.57 -4.88
N SER A 109 8.93 19.38 -3.84
CA SER A 109 7.97 19.51 -2.76
C SER A 109 6.73 20.25 -3.26
N PRO A 110 5.52 19.69 -3.09
CA PRO A 110 4.29 20.38 -3.45
C PRO A 110 3.99 21.57 -2.51
N TRP A 111 4.65 21.64 -1.35
CA TRP A 111 4.43 22.66 -0.33
C TRP A 111 5.13 23.99 -0.63
N ASP A 112 6.35 23.92 -1.19
CA ASP A 112 7.18 25.11 -1.45
C ASP A 112 7.70 25.19 -2.90
N GLN A 113 7.36 24.19 -3.73
CA GLN A 113 7.77 24.08 -5.14
C GLN A 113 9.29 24.01 -5.36
N LEU A 114 10.07 23.72 -4.30
CA LEU A 114 11.51 23.59 -4.38
C LEU A 114 11.95 22.13 -4.52
N VAL A 115 13.09 21.94 -5.18
CA VAL A 115 13.70 20.63 -5.39
C VAL A 115 14.07 19.98 -4.05
N ILE A 116 13.89 18.67 -3.98
CA ILE A 116 14.40 17.77 -2.95
C ILE A 116 15.43 16.87 -3.62
N ASP A 117 16.69 16.96 -3.17
CA ASP A 117 17.77 16.17 -3.76
C ASP A 117 17.57 14.67 -3.53
N GLY A 118 17.98 13.88 -4.53
CA GLY A 118 17.86 12.43 -4.46
C GLY A 118 18.67 11.79 -3.34
N ASP A 119 19.79 12.42 -2.96
CA ASP A 119 20.60 11.96 -1.83
C ASP A 119 19.88 12.15 -0.50
N TYR A 120 19.11 13.24 -0.34
CA TYR A 120 18.24 13.43 0.81
C TYR A 120 17.14 12.36 0.85
N ILE A 121 16.44 12.12 -0.27
CA ILE A 121 15.39 11.09 -0.35
C ILE A 121 15.96 9.71 0.02
N ARG A 122 17.15 9.39 -0.49
CA ARG A 122 17.86 8.15 -0.16
C ARG A 122 18.23 8.07 1.31
N ALA A 123 18.75 9.15 1.89
CA ALA A 123 19.10 9.21 3.30
C ALA A 123 17.88 9.04 4.22
N GLU A 124 16.74 9.64 3.88
CA GLU A 124 15.47 9.42 4.61
C GLU A 124 15.04 7.96 4.54
N ALA A 125 15.12 7.33 3.37
CA ALA A 125 14.81 5.91 3.19
C ALA A 125 15.74 5.02 4.03
N GLN A 126 17.06 5.24 3.94
CA GLN A 126 18.08 4.49 4.70
C GLN A 126 17.95 4.67 6.22
N ALA A 127 17.43 5.81 6.66
CA ALA A 127 17.17 6.08 8.07
C ALA A 127 15.80 5.59 8.56
N GLY A 128 15.03 4.88 7.72
CA GLY A 128 13.71 4.36 8.07
C GLY A 128 12.62 5.43 8.20
N ARG A 129 12.84 6.63 7.64
CA ARG A 129 11.90 7.77 7.68
C ARG A 129 11.06 7.93 6.40
N MET A 130 11.14 6.96 5.49
CA MET A 130 10.27 6.91 4.32
C MET A 130 8.93 6.28 4.69
N GLY A 131 7.85 7.04 4.60
CA GLY A 131 6.50 6.59 4.91
C GLY A 131 5.75 6.09 3.67
N GLU A 132 4.45 5.91 3.83
CA GLU A 132 3.50 5.68 2.75
C GLU A 132 2.23 6.51 2.94
N VAL A 133 1.54 6.84 1.84
CA VAL A 133 0.26 7.54 1.86
C VAL A 133 -0.68 6.92 0.84
N LEU A 134 -1.92 6.65 1.26
CA LEU A 134 -2.99 6.20 0.40
C LEU A 134 -3.52 7.39 -0.40
N TYR A 135 -3.46 7.33 -1.73
CA TYR A 135 -3.88 8.45 -2.58
C TYR A 135 -5.04 8.14 -3.53
N ALA A 136 -5.38 6.86 -3.71
CA ALA A 136 -6.53 6.46 -4.52
C ALA A 136 -7.03 5.06 -4.12
N VAL A 137 -8.32 4.82 -4.35
CA VAL A 137 -8.94 3.50 -4.18
C VAL A 137 -9.66 3.12 -5.47
N ALA A 138 -9.35 1.94 -6.00
CA ALA A 138 -10.10 1.31 -7.07
C ALA A 138 -11.19 0.42 -6.47
N ILE A 139 -12.41 0.58 -6.99
CA ILE A 139 -13.61 -0.10 -6.50
C ILE A 139 -14.32 -0.81 -7.64
N ARG A 140 -15.18 -1.77 -7.28
CA ARG A 140 -16.25 -2.29 -8.14
C ARG A 140 -17.57 -1.77 -7.62
N THR A 141 -18.38 -1.18 -8.48
CA THR A 141 -19.75 -0.75 -8.13
C THR A 141 -20.68 -1.95 -8.03
N ALA A 142 -21.91 -1.74 -7.53
CA ALA A 142 -22.99 -2.71 -7.59
C ALA A 142 -23.33 -3.21 -9.02
N GLN A 143 -22.97 -2.42 -10.05
CA GLN A 143 -23.12 -2.78 -11.46
C GLN A 143 -21.87 -3.47 -12.05
N GLU A 144 -20.94 -3.92 -11.20
CA GLU A 144 -19.67 -4.56 -11.59
C GLU A 144 -18.76 -3.68 -12.48
N THR A 145 -18.94 -2.35 -12.42
CA THR A 145 -18.06 -1.41 -13.12
C THR A 145 -16.85 -1.06 -12.25
N ARG A 146 -15.66 -1.02 -12.85
CA ARG A 146 -14.45 -0.55 -12.17
C ARG A 146 -14.41 0.98 -12.14
N GLU A 147 -14.38 1.52 -10.94
CA GLU A 147 -14.30 2.96 -10.70
C GLU A 147 -13.14 3.32 -9.78
N LEU A 148 -12.81 4.61 -9.74
CA LEU A 148 -11.74 5.16 -8.92
C LEU A 148 -12.35 6.26 -8.05
N ARG A 149 -12.01 6.25 -6.77
CA ARG A 149 -12.44 7.27 -5.82
C ARG A 149 -11.29 7.71 -4.92
N SER A 150 -11.48 8.89 -4.32
CA SER A 150 -10.57 9.36 -3.29
C SER A 150 -10.63 8.45 -2.06
N PRO A 151 -9.53 8.35 -1.30
CA PRO A 151 -9.54 7.71 0.01
C PRO A 151 -10.57 8.40 0.93
N THR A 152 -11.29 7.61 1.71
CA THR A 152 -12.22 8.07 2.75
C THR A 152 -11.57 7.93 4.13
N ALA A 153 -12.18 8.55 5.16
CA ALA A 153 -11.72 8.37 6.53
C ALA A 153 -11.68 6.89 6.95
N VAL A 154 -12.69 6.10 6.54
CA VAL A 154 -12.77 4.66 6.82
C VAL A 154 -11.60 3.90 6.18
N ASP A 155 -11.19 4.28 4.96
CA ASP A 155 -10.03 3.66 4.31
C ASP A 155 -8.74 3.97 5.08
N LEU A 156 -8.55 5.23 5.51
CA LEU A 156 -7.37 5.68 6.25
C LEU A 156 -7.30 5.03 7.64
N GLU A 157 -8.43 4.94 8.35
CA GLU A 157 -8.54 4.24 9.63
C GLU A 157 -8.19 2.76 9.47
N ALA A 158 -8.67 2.09 8.41
CA ALA A 158 -8.34 0.70 8.15
C ALA A 158 -6.86 0.48 7.80
N VAL A 159 -6.20 1.44 7.14
CA VAL A 159 -4.74 1.42 6.94
C VAL A 159 -4.03 1.52 8.28
N SER A 160 -4.39 2.50 9.11
CA SER A 160 -3.79 2.68 10.44
C SER A 160 -4.02 1.47 11.35
N ALA A 161 -5.21 0.86 11.31
CA ALA A 161 -5.53 -0.32 12.10
C ALA A 161 -4.68 -1.53 11.68
N ALA A 162 -4.45 -1.71 10.38
CA ALA A 162 -3.61 -2.79 9.87
C ALA A 162 -2.14 -2.64 10.27
N GLU A 163 -1.63 -1.40 10.27
CA GLU A 163 -0.29 -1.09 10.78
C GLU A 163 -0.17 -1.40 12.28
N ALA A 164 -1.16 -1.00 13.07
CA ALA A 164 -1.20 -1.28 14.50
C ALA A 164 -1.25 -2.79 14.79
N GLU A 165 -2.09 -3.54 14.08
CA GLU A 165 -2.20 -4.99 14.26
C GLU A 165 -0.93 -5.72 13.83
N LEU A 166 -0.31 -5.32 12.69
CA LEU A 166 0.99 -5.85 12.32
C LEU A 166 2.02 -5.56 13.43
N GLY A 167 2.07 -4.33 13.96
CA GLY A 167 2.97 -3.96 15.05
C GLY A 167 2.80 -4.85 16.29
N ARG A 168 1.56 -5.23 16.60
CA ARG A 168 1.22 -6.15 17.69
C ARG A 168 1.71 -7.59 17.41
N LEU A 169 1.52 -8.09 16.19
CA LEU A 169 1.83 -9.48 15.80
C LEU A 169 3.30 -9.72 15.47
N LEU A 170 3.98 -8.71 14.93
CA LEU A 170 5.31 -8.83 14.35
C LEU A 170 6.36 -9.43 15.30
N PRO A 171 6.45 -9.05 16.60
CA PRO A 171 7.46 -9.62 17.50
C PRO A 171 7.35 -11.13 17.68
N ASP A 172 6.14 -11.69 17.67
CA ASP A 172 5.94 -13.13 17.81
C ASP A 172 6.04 -13.84 16.47
N TRP A 173 5.60 -13.20 15.38
CA TRP A 173 5.79 -13.68 14.02
C TRP A 173 7.27 -13.80 13.63
N GLU A 174 8.12 -12.89 14.10
CA GLU A 174 9.57 -12.98 13.93
C GLU A 174 10.15 -14.24 14.59
N LYS A 175 9.74 -14.53 15.83
CA LYS A 175 10.21 -15.71 16.59
C LYS A 175 9.71 -17.01 16.00
N ALA A 176 8.47 -17.00 15.48
CA ALA A 176 7.80 -18.16 14.92
C ALA A 176 8.15 -18.42 13.45
N GLY A 177 8.93 -17.56 12.80
CA GLY A 177 9.28 -17.70 11.37
C GLY A 177 8.08 -17.49 10.44
N VAL A 178 7.09 -16.71 10.86
CA VAL A 178 5.87 -16.40 10.07
C VAL A 178 6.17 -15.38 8.98
N VAL A 179 7.08 -14.45 9.23
CA VAL A 179 7.51 -13.41 8.29
C VAL A 179 8.96 -13.64 7.85
N PRO A 180 9.32 -13.25 6.62
CA PRO A 180 10.68 -13.40 6.11
C PRO A 180 11.60 -12.33 6.72
N ASN A 181 12.08 -12.58 7.95
CA ASN A 181 12.85 -11.63 8.73
C ASN A 181 14.37 -11.67 8.44
N GLU A 182 14.80 -12.53 7.52
CA GLU A 182 16.20 -12.69 7.15
C GLU A 182 16.74 -11.44 6.47
N SER A 183 18.03 -11.17 6.67
CA SER A 183 18.72 -10.06 6.02
C SER A 183 18.78 -10.26 4.51
N VAL A 184 18.57 -9.18 3.77
CA VAL A 184 18.78 -9.13 2.33
C VAL A 184 20.30 -9.24 2.07
N PRO A 185 20.78 -10.26 1.33
CA PRO A 185 22.19 -10.44 1.09
C PRO A 185 22.72 -9.31 0.19
N ASN A 186 23.99 -8.95 0.33
CA ASN A 186 24.61 -8.03 -0.61
C ASN A 186 24.81 -8.72 -1.97
N GLY A 187 24.44 -8.04 -3.05
CA GLY A 187 24.54 -8.59 -4.40
C GLY A 187 24.00 -7.64 -5.46
N ASN A 188 24.38 -7.90 -6.71
CA ASN A 188 23.95 -7.07 -7.85
C ASN A 188 22.43 -7.01 -8.02
N LYS A 189 21.69 -8.03 -7.55
CA LYS A 189 20.23 -8.14 -7.62
C LYS A 189 19.49 -7.66 -6.37
N THR A 190 20.22 -7.27 -5.34
CA THR A 190 19.67 -6.88 -4.02
C THR A 190 20.18 -5.51 -3.55
N ARG A 191 21.09 -4.90 -4.31
CA ARG A 191 21.63 -3.56 -4.02
C ARG A 191 20.56 -2.47 -4.01
N GLU A 192 19.53 -2.58 -4.84
CA GLU A 192 18.45 -1.58 -4.90
C GLU A 192 17.63 -1.50 -3.60
N PRO A 193 17.07 -2.59 -3.06
CA PRO A 193 16.45 -2.58 -1.73
C PRO A 193 17.36 -2.01 -0.65
N LEU A 194 18.62 -2.49 -0.58
CA LEU A 194 19.60 -2.05 0.41
C LEU A 194 19.89 -0.54 0.32
N ASN A 195 19.96 -0.01 -0.91
CA ASN A 195 20.15 1.41 -1.16
C ASN A 195 19.02 2.29 -0.62
N TYR A 196 17.82 1.74 -0.44
CA TYR A 196 16.64 2.42 0.09
C TYR A 196 16.28 1.96 1.51
N GLY A 197 17.23 1.37 2.24
CA GLY A 197 17.03 1.03 3.65
C GLY A 197 16.27 -0.27 3.92
N MET A 198 15.90 -1.03 2.87
CA MET A 198 15.29 -2.35 3.03
C MET A 198 16.39 -3.39 3.27
N THR A 199 16.71 -3.62 4.52
CA THR A 199 17.76 -4.53 5.01
C THR A 199 17.25 -5.95 5.28
N ARG A 200 15.92 -6.14 5.35
CA ARG A 200 15.27 -7.45 5.57
C ARG A 200 14.19 -7.72 4.53
N TRP A 201 13.96 -8.97 4.17
CA TRP A 201 13.01 -9.34 3.11
C TRP A 201 11.58 -8.85 3.38
N ARG A 202 11.14 -8.88 4.64
CA ARG A 202 9.84 -8.35 5.05
C ARG A 202 9.62 -6.87 4.72
N GLU A 203 10.68 -6.07 4.63
CA GLU A 203 10.61 -4.62 4.41
C GLU A 203 10.27 -4.27 2.94
N MET A 204 10.21 -5.29 2.07
CA MET A 204 9.73 -5.15 0.68
C MET A 204 8.20 -5.01 0.58
N PHE A 205 7.48 -5.33 1.66
CA PHE A 205 6.02 -5.27 1.72
C PHE A 205 5.57 -4.02 2.46
N SER A 206 4.42 -3.46 2.08
CA SER A 206 3.74 -2.50 2.97
C SER A 206 3.26 -3.22 4.24
N PRO A 207 3.03 -2.50 5.35
CA PRO A 207 2.51 -3.09 6.57
C PRO A 207 1.25 -3.93 6.34
N ARG A 208 0.30 -3.41 5.54
CA ARG A 208 -0.92 -4.13 5.16
C ARG A 208 -0.65 -5.41 4.38
N GLN A 209 0.30 -5.39 3.44
CA GLN A 209 0.67 -6.59 2.68
C GLN A 209 1.33 -7.65 3.59
N LEU A 210 2.23 -7.21 4.47
CA LEU A 210 2.90 -8.12 5.41
C LEU A 210 1.91 -8.73 6.41
N LEU A 211 0.90 -7.98 6.86
CA LEU A 211 -0.20 -8.49 7.68
C LEU A 211 -0.96 -9.61 6.95
N VAL A 212 -1.34 -9.40 5.69
CA VAL A 212 -2.02 -10.44 4.88
C VAL A 212 -1.13 -11.68 4.74
N HIS A 213 0.14 -11.50 4.41
CA HIS A 213 1.07 -12.62 4.24
C HIS A 213 1.30 -13.41 5.54
N GLY A 214 1.47 -12.74 6.68
CA GLY A 214 1.64 -13.42 7.95
C GLY A 214 0.37 -14.13 8.41
N CYS A 215 -0.81 -13.51 8.25
CA CYS A 215 -2.09 -14.16 8.50
C CYS A 215 -2.25 -15.42 7.64
N PHE A 216 -1.88 -15.35 6.36
CA PHE A 216 -1.88 -16.51 5.47
C PHE A 216 -0.99 -17.63 6.02
N VAL A 217 0.25 -17.34 6.38
CA VAL A 217 1.20 -18.35 6.88
C VAL A 217 0.69 -18.99 8.16
N GLU A 218 0.17 -18.21 9.11
CA GLU A 218 -0.42 -18.76 10.34
C GLU A 218 -1.63 -19.64 10.07
N GLU A 219 -2.60 -19.19 9.27
CA GLU A 219 -3.80 -19.97 8.97
C GLU A 219 -3.45 -21.24 8.16
N PHE A 220 -2.48 -21.14 7.26
CA PHE A 220 -1.97 -22.30 6.52
C PHE A 220 -1.34 -23.32 7.47
N HIS A 221 -0.50 -22.89 8.42
CA HIS A 221 0.08 -23.77 9.42
C HIS A 221 -0.97 -24.45 10.31
N LYS A 222 -2.04 -23.73 10.69
CA LYS A 222 -3.18 -24.30 11.44
C LYS A 222 -3.94 -25.35 10.62
N LEU A 223 -4.08 -25.14 9.31
CA LEU A 223 -4.79 -26.08 8.43
C LEU A 223 -4.02 -27.37 8.14
N ILE A 224 -2.68 -27.36 8.14
CA ILE A 224 -1.88 -28.55 7.86
C ILE A 224 -2.33 -29.80 8.67
N PRO A 225 -2.47 -29.74 10.01
CA PRO A 225 -2.94 -30.90 10.77
C PRO A 225 -4.39 -31.29 10.42
N GLU A 226 -5.30 -30.33 10.22
CA GLU A 226 -6.71 -30.61 9.84
C GLU A 226 -6.80 -31.33 8.49
N VAL A 227 -6.00 -30.90 7.51
CA VAL A 227 -5.93 -31.52 6.18
C VAL A 227 -5.39 -32.95 6.28
N ARG A 228 -4.30 -33.15 7.04
CA ARG A 228 -3.70 -34.48 7.24
C ARG A 228 -4.68 -35.45 7.90
N GLU A 229 -5.44 -35.00 8.89
CA GLU A 229 -6.45 -35.84 9.54
C GLU A 229 -7.57 -36.24 8.59
N ALA A 230 -8.03 -35.32 7.73
CA ALA A 230 -9.14 -35.57 6.82
C ALA A 230 -8.76 -36.41 5.59
N VAL A 231 -7.51 -36.32 5.11
CA VAL A 231 -7.07 -36.95 3.85
C VAL A 231 -6.25 -38.24 4.09
N GLY A 232 -5.67 -38.41 5.27
CA GLY A 232 -4.76 -39.53 5.60
C GLY A 232 -3.33 -39.29 5.13
#